data_AF-A0AAJ7XJJ4-F1
#
_entry.id   AF-A0AAJ7XJJ4-F1
#
_cell.length_a   1.000
_cell.length_b   1.000
_cell.length_c   1.000
_cell.angle_alpha   90.00
_cell.angle_beta   90.00
_cell.angle_gamma   90.00
#
_symmetry.space_group_name_H-M   'P 1'
#
loop_
_entity.id
_entity.type
_entity.pdbx_description
1 polymer ?
#
loop_
_entity_poly.entity_id
_entity_poly.type
_entity_poly.pdbx_seq_one_letter_code
_entity_poly.pdbx_strand_id
1 'polypeptide(L)'
;MGCLFSKKSSKKNRGEGGGEGGEEEEEAVVEEAPSKKYSWDKREKVDLQRFVLSGLSGTVVGRAPGSVAGQQLVVQACSDCRFFILDHSATVTVDDCVRCRLVLGPVKGSVFLRDCEDCEVLVACQQFRTRDCRGLNISLCCSTQPVIEASTALKFACYQFYYPELASQFRDAELSIFNNQWSGVHDFTPVPGERNFSLTADSGFVRDLLLPTAATGSTGSTGTGTGTGTGKDLPAASPGGLAGVEAVESGQWAAEQWSAVLRVRVSATRSVVPATLGAARRRHSDESALVVFFADDYAKANARKLIDEMESRGLVLVQTKEVAMRSEDAERVFRERAAHLTPHLQKGPVIGLELNGDGAVESTNSVVRTLFTPATPVFVSASVDTASQDVDSFYNFADMQMSG
;
A
#
# COMPACT_ATOMS: atom_id res chain seq x y z
N MET A 1 -33.03 39.89 11.86
CA MET A 1 -34.39 39.62 12.37
C MET A 1 -34.25 38.83 13.67
N GLY A 2 -34.87 39.30 14.77
CA GLY A 2 -34.97 38.61 16.07
C GLY A 2 -35.90 37.38 15.99
N CYS A 3 -36.15 36.57 17.02
CA CYS A 3 -36.15 36.71 18.49
C CYS A 3 -35.84 35.31 19.11
N LEU A 4 -35.10 35.10 20.21
CA LEU A 4 -35.35 35.34 21.64
C LEU A 4 -36.69 34.78 22.19
N PHE A 5 -36.62 33.82 23.12
CA PHE A 5 -37.29 33.90 24.44
C PHE A 5 -36.61 33.03 25.51
N SER A 6 -36.63 33.58 26.72
CA SER A 6 -35.93 33.23 27.96
C SER A 6 -36.92 32.65 28.98
N LYS A 7 -36.41 31.90 29.99
CA LYS A 7 -36.77 32.12 31.41
C LYS A 7 -35.88 31.33 32.37
N LYS A 8 -35.13 32.08 33.19
CA LYS A 8 -34.60 31.69 34.50
C LYS A 8 -35.60 32.15 35.57
N SER A 9 -35.72 31.42 36.68
CA SER A 9 -36.11 32.03 37.96
C SER A 9 -35.46 31.29 39.13
N SER A 10 -35.07 32.08 40.13
CA SER A 10 -34.30 31.76 41.33
C SER A 10 -35.20 31.90 42.56
N LYS A 11 -34.87 31.18 43.65
CA LYS A 11 -35.02 31.47 45.10
C LYS A 11 -35.29 30.17 45.87
N LYS A 12 -34.87 29.93 47.11
CA LYS A 12 -34.19 30.72 48.15
C LYS A 12 -33.87 29.75 49.30
N ASN A 13 -32.71 29.88 49.91
CA ASN A 13 -32.32 29.12 51.11
C ASN A 13 -32.88 29.80 52.38
N ARG A 14 -33.35 29.02 53.36
CA ARG A 14 -33.66 29.44 54.74
C ARG A 14 -33.56 28.20 55.64
N GLY A 15 -32.78 28.29 56.70
CA GLY A 15 -32.38 27.16 57.55
C GLY A 15 -33.20 26.95 58.84
N GLU A 16 -32.56 26.14 59.68
CA GLU A 16 -32.78 25.85 61.11
C GLU A 16 -34.02 25.05 61.54
N GLY A 17 -33.78 24.10 62.45
CA GLY A 17 -34.79 23.49 63.33
C GLY A 17 -34.65 21.98 63.46
N GLY A 18 -34.11 21.52 64.58
CA GLY A 18 -33.90 20.09 64.90
C GLY A 18 -35.16 19.32 65.31
N GLY A 19 -34.94 18.03 65.58
CA GLY A 19 -35.93 17.13 66.17
C GLY A 19 -35.43 15.69 66.15
N GLU A 20 -35.05 15.20 67.33
CA GLU A 20 -34.78 13.79 67.62
C GLU A 20 -36.06 12.95 67.48
N GLY A 21 -35.88 11.67 67.16
CA GLY A 21 -36.93 10.65 67.19
C GLY A 21 -36.42 9.37 66.57
N GLY A 22 -35.91 8.47 67.41
CA GLY A 22 -35.55 7.11 67.00
C GLY A 22 -36.79 6.27 66.72
N GLU A 23 -36.61 5.22 65.92
CA GLU A 23 -36.88 3.83 66.28
C GLU A 23 -36.51 2.91 65.11
N GLU A 24 -36.20 1.68 65.48
CA GLU A 24 -35.54 0.61 64.74
C GLU A 24 -36.34 0.16 63.51
N GLU A 25 -35.67 -0.34 62.45
CA GLU A 25 -35.93 -1.67 61.88
C GLU A 25 -35.06 -2.01 60.65
N GLU A 26 -34.61 -3.28 60.67
CA GLU A 26 -34.13 -4.15 59.59
C GLU A 26 -32.77 -3.86 58.89
N GLU A 27 -31.77 -4.68 59.27
CA GLU A 27 -30.62 -5.00 58.42
C GLU A 27 -31.10 -5.69 57.13
N ALA A 28 -31.31 -4.91 56.07
CA ALA A 28 -31.40 -5.43 54.72
C ALA A 28 -29.98 -5.71 54.18
N VAL A 29 -29.71 -6.97 53.86
CA VAL A 29 -28.52 -7.40 53.12
C VAL A 29 -28.46 -6.61 51.80
N VAL A 30 -27.48 -5.72 51.68
CA VAL A 30 -27.19 -5.03 50.43
C VAL A 30 -26.54 -6.05 49.50
N GLU A 31 -27.31 -6.67 48.62
CA GLU A 31 -26.75 -7.27 47.41
C GLU A 31 -26.05 -6.15 46.63
N GLU A 32 -24.71 -6.18 46.59
CA GLU A 32 -23.94 -5.34 45.68
C GLU A 32 -24.40 -5.63 44.25
N ALA A 33 -25.17 -4.69 43.69
CA ALA A 33 -25.57 -4.76 42.30
C ALA A 33 -24.31 -4.90 41.41
N PRO A 34 -24.29 -5.85 40.46
CA PRO A 34 -23.10 -6.11 39.66
C PRO A 34 -22.73 -4.83 38.91
N SER A 35 -21.47 -4.40 39.05
CA SER A 35 -20.94 -3.20 38.41
C SER A 35 -21.29 -3.21 36.92
N LYS A 36 -21.96 -2.16 36.44
CA LYS A 36 -22.30 -2.00 35.01
C LYS A 36 -21.01 -2.00 34.19
N LYS A 37 -20.71 -3.13 33.54
CA LYS A 37 -19.61 -3.25 32.57
C LYS A 37 -20.07 -2.68 31.24
N TYR A 38 -19.43 -1.61 30.79
CA TYR A 38 -19.72 -0.97 29.53
C TYR A 38 -18.87 -1.58 28.40
N SER A 39 -19.31 -1.41 27.14
CA SER A 39 -18.63 -2.05 25.99
C SER A 39 -17.18 -1.61 25.80
N TRP A 40 -16.79 -0.44 26.32
CA TRP A 40 -15.42 0.04 26.32
C TRP A 40 -14.53 -0.59 27.40
N ASP A 41 -15.11 -1.18 28.46
CA ASP A 41 -14.35 -1.90 29.50
C ASP A 41 -13.79 -3.24 29.00
N LYS A 42 -14.23 -3.68 27.80
CA LYS A 42 -13.76 -4.90 27.12
C LYS A 42 -12.75 -4.63 26.00
N ARG A 43 -12.35 -3.37 25.74
CA ARG A 43 -11.30 -3.11 24.76
C ARG A 43 -9.97 -3.59 25.32
N GLU A 44 -9.32 -4.51 24.61
CA GLU A 44 -7.92 -4.82 24.89
C GLU A 44 -7.12 -3.53 24.90
N LYS A 45 -6.39 -3.29 25.99
CA LYS A 45 -5.45 -2.17 26.08
C LYS A 45 -4.28 -2.49 25.17
N VAL A 46 -4.33 -1.95 23.96
CA VAL A 46 -3.22 -2.04 22.99
C VAL A 46 -2.03 -1.28 23.57
N ASP A 47 -0.92 -1.97 23.80
CA ASP A 47 0.34 -1.33 24.19
C ASP A 47 0.97 -0.64 22.98
N LEU A 48 0.95 0.69 22.99
CA LEU A 48 1.47 1.52 21.91
C LEU A 48 2.98 1.39 21.74
N GLN A 49 3.73 1.01 22.78
CA GLN A 49 5.19 0.87 22.68
C GLN A 49 5.60 -0.25 21.72
N ARG A 50 4.74 -1.25 21.52
CA ARG A 50 4.97 -2.39 20.61
C ARG A 50 5.11 -1.98 19.14
N PHE A 51 4.59 -0.81 18.77
CA PHE A 51 4.63 -0.27 17.41
C PHE A 51 5.70 0.81 17.22
N VAL A 52 6.58 1.00 18.21
CA VAL A 52 7.72 1.90 18.12
C VAL A 52 8.99 1.07 18.03
N LEU A 53 9.68 1.15 16.89
CA LEU A 53 10.96 0.52 16.62
C LEU A 53 12.04 1.59 16.69
N SER A 54 12.76 1.67 17.81
CA SER A 54 13.63 2.80 18.11
C SER A 54 15.04 2.36 18.50
N GLY A 55 16.06 3.07 18.02
CA GLY A 55 17.43 2.91 18.52
C GLY A 55 18.11 1.58 18.16
N LEU A 56 17.65 0.90 17.12
CA LEU A 56 18.17 -0.40 16.72
C LEU A 56 19.39 -0.26 15.81
N SER A 57 20.35 -1.17 15.93
CA SER A 57 21.52 -1.20 15.05
C SER A 57 21.85 -2.61 14.59
N GLY A 58 22.15 -2.80 13.31
CA GLY A 58 22.57 -4.10 12.75
C GLY A 58 21.53 -5.22 12.89
N THR A 59 20.27 -4.87 13.13
CA THR A 59 19.22 -5.81 13.58
C THR A 59 18.22 -6.10 12.46
N VAL A 60 17.69 -7.33 12.45
CA VAL A 60 16.55 -7.71 11.60
C VAL A 60 15.30 -7.76 12.47
N VAL A 61 14.24 -7.06 12.05
CA VAL A 61 12.97 -6.99 12.78
C VAL A 61 11.84 -7.41 11.86
N GLY A 62 11.00 -8.33 12.34
CA GLY A 62 9.80 -8.79 11.63
C GLY A 62 8.50 -8.42 12.36
N ARG A 63 7.44 -8.24 11.58
CA ARG A 63 6.04 -8.25 12.03
C ARG A 63 5.26 -9.14 11.07
N ALA A 64 4.67 -10.21 11.60
CA ALA A 64 3.89 -11.17 10.82
C ALA A 64 2.50 -10.61 10.48
N PRO A 65 1.78 -11.19 9.51
CA PRO A 65 0.38 -10.85 9.24
C PRO A 65 -0.48 -10.91 10.52
N GLY A 66 -1.33 -9.90 10.72
CA GLY A 66 -2.19 -9.74 11.90
C GLY A 66 -1.51 -9.15 13.14
N SER A 67 -0.19 -8.93 13.12
CA SER A 67 0.54 -8.39 14.29
C SER A 67 0.56 -6.86 14.38
N VAL A 68 0.23 -6.15 13.30
CA VAL A 68 0.07 -4.68 13.28
C VAL A 68 -1.40 -4.30 13.19
N ALA A 69 -2.19 -5.03 12.39
CA ALA A 69 -3.64 -4.93 12.31
C ALA A 69 -4.16 -3.48 12.19
N GLY A 70 -3.54 -2.69 11.30
CA GLY A 70 -3.98 -1.32 11.03
C GLY A 70 -3.58 -0.29 12.09
N GLN A 71 -2.72 -0.64 13.06
CA GLN A 71 -2.16 0.34 13.99
C GLN A 71 -1.13 1.26 13.30
N GLN A 72 -0.81 2.37 13.97
CA GLN A 72 0.28 3.25 13.56
C GLN A 72 1.64 2.62 13.91
N LEU A 73 2.62 2.74 13.01
CA LEU A 73 3.99 2.29 13.22
C LEU A 73 4.96 3.48 13.19
N VAL A 74 5.94 3.46 14.10
CA VAL A 74 7.04 4.44 14.14
C VAL A 74 8.36 3.69 14.09
N VAL A 75 9.23 4.04 13.14
CA VAL A 75 10.62 3.58 13.08
C VAL A 75 11.52 4.79 13.25
N GLN A 76 12.42 4.80 14.23
CA GLN A 76 13.22 5.99 14.50
C GLN A 76 14.63 5.67 14.98
N ALA A 77 15.60 6.50 14.61
CA ALA A 77 16.98 6.42 15.10
C ALA A 77 17.61 5.01 14.91
N CYS A 78 17.40 4.38 13.76
CA CYS A 78 17.90 3.03 13.47
C CYS A 78 19.03 3.06 12.44
N SER A 79 20.02 2.17 12.58
CA SER A 79 21.15 2.07 11.65
C SER A 79 21.41 0.64 11.20
N ASP A 80 21.74 0.43 9.93
CA ASP A 80 22.11 -0.90 9.40
C ASP A 80 21.05 -1.99 9.67
N CYS A 81 19.78 -1.60 9.76
CA CYS A 81 18.68 -2.48 10.14
C CYS A 81 17.85 -2.95 8.93
N ARG A 82 17.15 -4.07 9.11
CA ARG A 82 16.21 -4.60 8.13
C ARG A 82 14.86 -4.83 8.78
N PHE A 83 13.82 -4.23 8.21
CA PHE A 83 12.46 -4.27 8.72
C PHE A 83 11.55 -5.01 7.74
N PHE A 84 10.89 -6.06 8.20
CA PHE A 84 9.90 -6.83 7.45
C PHE A 84 8.55 -6.70 8.14
N ILE A 85 7.82 -5.64 7.83
CA ILE A 85 6.50 -5.36 8.38
C ILE A 85 5.45 -5.89 7.41
N LEU A 86 5.07 -7.15 7.57
CA LEU A 86 4.23 -7.89 6.62
C LEU A 86 2.76 -7.88 7.05
N ASP A 87 2.30 -6.69 7.40
CA ASP A 87 0.92 -6.41 7.78
C ASP A 87 0.52 -4.98 7.42
N HIS A 88 -0.78 -4.73 7.30
CA HIS A 88 -1.31 -3.40 7.02
C HIS A 88 -1.19 -2.46 8.24
N SER A 89 -1.00 -1.18 7.97
CA SER A 89 -0.83 -0.12 8.99
C SER A 89 -1.72 1.08 8.68
N ALA A 90 -2.08 1.88 9.68
CA ALA A 90 -2.79 3.13 9.45
C ALA A 90 -1.88 4.21 8.85
N THR A 91 -0.71 4.40 9.46
CA THR A 91 0.32 5.37 9.04
C THR A 91 1.68 4.87 9.51
N VAL A 92 2.72 5.23 8.78
CA VAL A 92 4.11 4.90 9.13
C VAL A 92 4.98 6.14 9.09
N THR A 93 5.74 6.39 10.15
CA THR A 93 6.81 7.40 10.16
C THR A 93 8.16 6.72 10.30
N VAL A 94 9.13 7.18 9.51
CA VAL A 94 10.51 6.68 9.53
C VAL A 94 11.43 7.89 9.69
N ASP A 95 12.09 7.98 10.84
CA ASP A 95 12.86 9.15 11.26
C ASP A 95 14.31 8.78 11.57
N ASP A 96 15.27 9.61 11.16
CA ASP A 96 16.68 9.47 11.56
C ASP A 96 17.26 8.05 11.29
N CYS A 97 16.88 7.44 10.16
CA CYS A 97 17.29 6.09 9.82
C CYS A 97 18.40 6.07 8.75
N VAL A 98 19.45 5.28 8.98
CA VAL A 98 20.64 5.25 8.11
C VAL A 98 20.94 3.82 7.66
N ARG A 99 21.15 3.61 6.36
CA ARG A 99 21.47 2.29 5.76
C ARG A 99 20.47 1.21 6.14
N CYS A 100 19.19 1.57 6.22
CA CYS A 100 18.12 0.64 6.58
C CYS A 100 17.36 0.12 5.35
N ARG A 101 16.87 -1.12 5.44
CA ARG A 101 16.00 -1.74 4.43
C ARG A 101 14.62 -1.94 5.01
N LEU A 102 13.60 -1.35 4.41
CA LEU A 102 12.23 -1.36 4.94
C LEU A 102 11.28 -2.01 3.92
N VAL A 103 10.77 -3.18 4.27
CA VAL A 103 9.64 -3.81 3.59
C VAL A 103 8.41 -3.56 4.44
N LEU A 104 7.51 -2.72 3.93
CA LEU A 104 6.30 -2.30 4.62
C LEU A 104 5.07 -2.82 3.86
N GLY A 105 4.12 -3.38 4.61
CA GLY A 105 2.81 -3.74 4.11
C GLY A 105 1.99 -2.52 3.70
N PRO A 106 0.76 -2.73 3.21
CA PRO A 106 -0.12 -1.65 2.76
C PRO A 106 -0.43 -0.65 3.89
N VAL A 107 -0.22 0.64 3.63
CA VAL A 107 -0.45 1.72 4.60
C VAL A 107 -1.66 2.54 4.17
N LYS A 108 -2.74 2.47 4.95
CA LYS A 108 -4.01 3.13 4.61
C LYS A 108 -3.85 4.62 4.36
N GLY A 109 -3.06 5.30 5.19
CA GLY A 109 -2.81 6.74 5.10
C GLY A 109 -1.42 7.05 4.55
N SER A 110 -0.65 7.78 5.35
CA SER A 110 0.63 8.32 4.95
C SER A 110 1.82 7.46 5.35
N VAL A 111 2.84 7.48 4.50
CA VAL A 111 4.21 7.09 4.82
C VAL A 111 5.07 8.35 4.75
N PHE A 112 5.75 8.67 5.85
CA PHE A 112 6.61 9.86 5.93
C PHE A 112 8.02 9.48 6.37
N LEU A 113 8.99 9.70 5.48
CA LEU A 113 10.41 9.53 5.75
C LEU A 113 11.03 10.90 6.05
N ARG A 114 11.72 11.04 7.18
CA ARG A 114 12.41 12.26 7.59
C ARG A 114 13.83 11.94 7.99
N ASP A 115 14.78 12.77 7.58
CA ASP A 115 16.17 12.68 8.03
C ASP A 115 16.78 11.27 7.79
N CYS A 116 16.40 10.62 6.68
CA CYS A 116 16.85 9.27 6.33
C CYS A 116 17.95 9.28 5.27
N GLU A 117 18.99 8.45 5.45
CA GLU A 117 20.13 8.35 4.53
C GLU A 117 20.38 6.90 4.09
N ASP A 118 20.66 6.71 2.79
CA ASP A 118 21.05 5.43 2.18
C ASP A 118 20.09 4.26 2.47
N CYS A 119 18.78 4.53 2.54
CA CYS A 119 17.78 3.49 2.81
C CYS A 119 17.13 2.94 1.54
N GLU A 120 16.75 1.66 1.60
CA GLU A 120 15.94 1.00 0.58
C GLU A 120 14.54 0.76 1.15
N VAL A 121 13.49 1.15 0.43
CA VAL A 121 12.11 1.11 0.93
C VAL A 121 11.18 0.49 -0.11
N LEU A 122 10.43 -0.52 0.29
CA LEU A 122 9.30 -1.07 -0.46
C LEU A 122 8.03 -0.81 0.33
N VAL A 123 7.09 -0.08 -0.27
CA VAL A 123 5.83 0.27 0.43
C VAL A 123 4.69 0.55 -0.53
N ALA A 124 3.48 0.21 -0.10
CA ALA A 124 2.23 0.65 -0.70
C ALA A 124 1.53 1.60 0.28
N CYS A 125 1.10 2.78 -0.18
CA CYS A 125 0.46 3.77 0.69
C CYS A 125 -0.52 4.67 -0.07
N GLN A 126 -1.40 5.36 0.66
CA GLN A 126 -2.22 6.40 0.05
C GLN A 126 -1.38 7.63 -0.30
N GLN A 127 -0.58 8.11 0.67
CA GLN A 127 0.28 9.30 0.52
C GLN A 127 1.73 8.97 0.86
N PHE A 128 2.67 9.37 0.01
CA PHE A 128 4.10 9.22 0.24
C PHE A 128 4.77 10.59 0.35
N ARG A 129 5.54 10.78 1.43
CA ARG A 129 6.26 12.04 1.70
C ARG A 129 7.69 11.75 2.13
N THR A 130 8.63 12.57 1.64
CA THR A 130 9.99 12.62 2.18
C THR A 130 10.36 14.06 2.56
N ARG A 131 11.16 14.21 3.61
CA ARG A 131 11.81 15.48 3.95
C ARG A 131 13.24 15.21 4.42
N ASP A 132 14.19 16.05 4.02
CA ASP A 132 15.57 15.97 4.52
C ASP A 132 16.22 14.58 4.30
N CYS A 133 15.89 13.90 3.20
CA CYS A 133 16.36 12.53 2.91
C CYS A 133 17.43 12.50 1.83
N ARG A 134 18.33 11.51 1.88
CA ARG A 134 19.41 11.36 0.89
C ARG A 134 19.63 9.90 0.49
N GLY A 135 19.80 9.67 -0.81
CA GLY A 135 20.24 8.36 -1.32
C GLY A 135 19.21 7.24 -1.13
N LEU A 136 17.91 7.54 -1.25
CA LEU A 136 16.86 6.52 -1.06
C LEU A 136 16.51 5.79 -2.35
N ASN A 137 16.38 4.46 -2.26
CA ASN A 137 15.81 3.64 -3.33
C ASN A 137 14.41 3.17 -2.92
N ILE A 138 13.38 3.61 -3.64
CA ILE A 138 11.98 3.48 -3.22
C ILE A 138 11.20 2.70 -4.29
N SER A 139 10.70 1.52 -3.92
CA SER A 139 9.72 0.75 -4.70
C SER A 139 8.32 1.05 -4.18
N LEU A 140 7.54 1.77 -4.96
CA LEU A 140 6.35 2.48 -4.48
C LEU A 140 5.08 2.04 -5.19
N CYS A 141 4.02 1.86 -4.41
CA CYS A 141 2.64 1.94 -4.88
C CYS A 141 1.97 3.09 -4.13
N CYS A 142 1.66 4.20 -4.80
CA CYS A 142 1.09 5.38 -4.16
C CYS A 142 -0.21 5.80 -4.83
N SER A 143 -1.30 5.93 -4.07
CA SER A 143 -2.60 6.32 -4.64
C SER A 143 -2.62 7.78 -5.09
N THR A 144 -1.93 8.66 -4.36
CA THR A 144 -1.76 10.08 -4.71
C THR A 144 -0.38 10.37 -5.29
N GLN A 145 -0.18 11.61 -5.72
CA GLN A 145 1.12 12.10 -6.15
C GLN A 145 2.16 11.98 -5.01
N PRO A 146 3.28 11.26 -5.19
CA PRO A 146 4.37 11.21 -4.22
C PRO A 146 5.05 12.58 -4.10
N VAL A 147 5.44 12.95 -2.88
CA VAL A 147 6.02 14.27 -2.59
C VAL A 147 7.40 14.13 -1.98
N ILE A 148 8.33 14.96 -2.45
CA ILE A 148 9.67 15.11 -1.87
C ILE A 148 9.94 16.58 -1.52
N GLU A 149 10.71 16.80 -0.46
CA GLU A 149 11.13 18.12 0.01
C GLU A 149 12.55 18.02 0.60
N ALA A 150 13.40 19.01 0.33
CA ALA A 150 14.78 19.11 0.84
C ALA A 150 15.58 17.79 0.74
N SER A 151 15.33 16.99 -0.29
CA SER A 151 15.86 15.63 -0.42
C SER A 151 16.65 15.47 -1.73
N THR A 152 17.67 14.60 -1.74
CA THR A 152 18.55 14.43 -2.91
C THR A 152 18.86 12.96 -3.20
N ALA A 153 19.22 12.66 -4.45
CA ALA A 153 19.59 11.33 -4.92
C ALA A 153 18.52 10.25 -4.66
N LEU A 154 17.24 10.60 -4.77
CA LEU A 154 16.14 9.64 -4.63
C LEU A 154 15.91 8.87 -5.93
N LYS A 155 15.59 7.59 -5.83
CA LYS A 155 15.23 6.74 -6.97
C LYS A 155 13.89 6.08 -6.73
N PHE A 156 12.98 6.22 -7.68
CA PHE A 156 11.66 5.60 -7.61
C PHE A 156 11.53 4.48 -8.65
N ALA A 157 10.91 3.37 -8.25
CA ALA A 157 10.52 2.26 -9.09
C ALA A 157 9.10 1.81 -8.76
N CYS A 158 8.45 1.11 -9.69
CA CYS A 158 7.16 0.50 -9.44
C CYS A 158 7.25 -0.56 -8.33
N TYR A 159 6.22 -0.64 -7.49
CA TYR A 159 6.05 -1.70 -6.49
C TYR A 159 6.09 -3.09 -7.13
N GLN A 160 6.91 -3.98 -6.58
CA GLN A 160 6.97 -5.39 -7.00
C GLN A 160 7.09 -6.32 -5.78
N PHE A 161 5.95 -6.80 -5.29
CA PHE A 161 5.92 -7.65 -4.11
C PHE A 161 4.72 -8.57 -4.06
N TYR A 162 4.92 -9.73 -3.47
CA TYR A 162 3.87 -10.70 -3.22
C TYR A 162 4.17 -11.56 -2.00
N TYR A 163 3.12 -11.81 -1.21
CA TYR A 163 2.96 -12.91 -0.27
C TYR A 163 1.46 -13.20 -0.12
N PRO A 164 1.05 -14.39 0.38
CA PRO A 164 -0.34 -14.83 0.31
C PRO A 164 -1.38 -13.86 0.92
N GLU A 165 -1.07 -13.25 2.05
CA GLU A 165 -1.97 -12.36 2.80
C GLU A 165 -2.01 -10.92 2.26
N LEU A 166 -1.08 -10.56 1.37
CA LEU A 166 -0.92 -9.18 0.90
C LEU A 166 -2.18 -8.65 0.21
N ALA A 167 -2.86 -9.49 -0.58
CA ALA A 167 -4.07 -9.07 -1.29
C ALA A 167 -5.24 -8.73 -0.34
N SER A 168 -5.36 -9.43 0.80
CA SER A 168 -6.32 -9.04 1.86
C SER A 168 -5.92 -7.75 2.54
N GLN A 169 -4.64 -7.58 2.84
CA GLN A 169 -4.14 -6.38 3.50
C GLN A 169 -4.29 -5.11 2.66
N PHE A 170 -4.19 -5.20 1.34
CA PHE A 170 -4.55 -4.08 0.45
C PHE A 170 -6.02 -3.68 0.61
N ARG A 171 -6.93 -4.65 0.78
CA ARG A 171 -8.36 -4.37 1.04
C ARG A 171 -8.57 -3.77 2.42
N ASP A 172 -7.91 -4.31 3.44
CA ASP A 172 -8.01 -3.81 4.83
C ASP A 172 -7.45 -2.38 4.95
N ALA A 173 -6.43 -2.05 4.15
CA ALA A 173 -5.88 -0.70 4.02
C ALA A 173 -6.68 0.21 3.07
N GLU A 174 -7.77 -0.28 2.45
CA GLU A 174 -8.59 0.46 1.49
C GLU A 174 -7.78 1.00 0.27
N LEU A 175 -6.72 0.29 -0.12
CA LEU A 175 -5.89 0.64 -1.27
C LEU A 175 -6.25 -0.21 -2.49
N SER A 176 -6.54 0.44 -3.61
CA SER A 176 -6.63 -0.25 -4.89
C SER A 176 -5.25 -0.56 -5.45
N ILE A 177 -5.02 -1.81 -5.83
CA ILE A 177 -3.83 -2.25 -6.55
C ILE A 177 -3.70 -1.61 -7.95
N PHE A 178 -4.77 -1.00 -8.47
CA PHE A 178 -4.79 -0.33 -9.76
C PHE A 178 -4.57 1.18 -9.65
N ASN A 179 -4.51 1.75 -8.45
CA ASN A 179 -4.25 3.18 -8.24
C ASN A 179 -2.81 3.38 -7.80
N ASN A 180 -1.91 3.55 -8.78
CA ASN A 180 -0.48 3.68 -8.53
C ASN A 180 0.18 4.80 -9.37
N GLN A 181 0.53 5.91 -8.70
CA GLN A 181 1.17 7.10 -9.27
C GLN A 181 2.67 7.21 -8.93
N TRP A 182 3.35 6.08 -8.70
CA TRP A 182 4.73 6.03 -8.21
C TRP A 182 5.75 6.89 -8.98
N SER A 183 5.52 7.16 -10.27
CA SER A 183 6.44 7.90 -11.12
C SER A 183 6.16 9.41 -11.20
N GLY A 184 4.98 9.86 -10.77
CA GLY A 184 4.54 11.25 -10.86
C GLY A 184 5.06 12.15 -9.73
N VAL A 185 6.34 12.04 -9.34
CA VAL A 185 6.87 12.68 -8.13
C VAL A 185 6.84 14.22 -8.23
N HIS A 186 6.32 14.87 -7.18
CA HIS A 186 6.37 16.32 -7.01
C HIS A 186 7.50 16.72 -6.06
N ASP A 187 8.37 17.63 -6.50
CA ASP A 187 9.48 18.18 -5.71
C ASP A 187 9.16 19.61 -5.29
N PHE A 188 9.05 19.85 -3.97
CA PHE A 188 8.80 21.18 -3.40
C PHE A 188 10.04 22.08 -3.41
N THR A 189 11.24 21.52 -3.53
CA THR A 189 12.51 22.24 -3.45
C THR A 189 13.42 21.92 -4.64
N PRO A 190 12.94 22.13 -5.88
CA PRO A 190 13.75 21.83 -7.06
C PRO A 190 14.96 22.75 -7.13
N VAL A 191 16.13 22.18 -7.43
CA VAL A 191 17.36 22.95 -7.66
C VAL A 191 17.58 23.09 -9.17
N PRO A 192 17.74 24.31 -9.71
CA PRO A 192 17.95 24.51 -11.15
C PRO A 192 19.19 23.76 -11.66
N GLY A 193 19.00 22.94 -12.69
CA GLY A 193 20.09 22.18 -13.33
C GLY A 193 20.42 20.85 -12.64
N GLU A 194 19.84 20.57 -11.48
CA GLU A 194 20.00 19.30 -10.76
C GLU A 194 18.70 18.48 -10.78
N ARG A 195 18.83 17.19 -10.48
CA ARG A 195 17.68 16.29 -10.32
C ARG A 195 17.75 15.64 -8.96
N ASN A 196 16.88 16.09 -8.06
CA ASN A 196 16.76 15.54 -6.71
C ASN A 196 16.27 14.09 -6.69
N PHE A 197 15.54 13.68 -7.74
CA PHE A 197 15.09 12.31 -7.93
C PHE A 197 15.26 11.82 -9.37
N SER A 198 15.18 10.49 -9.53
CA SER A 198 15.15 9.82 -10.83
C SER A 198 14.20 8.62 -10.80
N LEU A 199 13.76 8.19 -11.98
CA LEU A 199 12.93 7.00 -12.15
C LEU A 199 13.77 5.86 -12.69
N THR A 200 13.57 4.65 -12.18
CA THR A 200 14.27 3.46 -12.66
C THR A 200 13.28 2.35 -13.05
N ALA A 201 13.59 1.65 -14.13
CA ALA A 201 12.94 0.37 -14.46
C ALA A 201 13.51 -0.78 -13.62
N ASP A 202 14.74 -0.61 -13.15
CA ASP A 202 15.45 -1.62 -12.38
C ASP A 202 14.92 -1.62 -10.94
N SER A 203 14.15 -2.66 -10.65
CA SER A 203 13.71 -3.05 -9.32
C SER A 203 14.70 -4.02 -8.67
N GLY A 204 15.95 -4.08 -9.15
CA GLY A 204 17.03 -4.92 -8.63
C GLY A 204 17.30 -4.69 -7.15
N PHE A 205 17.19 -3.45 -6.67
CA PHE A 205 17.26 -3.16 -5.23
C PHE A 205 16.16 -3.87 -4.43
N VAL A 206 15.01 -4.18 -5.04
CA VAL A 206 13.95 -4.96 -4.38
C VAL A 206 14.37 -6.42 -4.15
N ARG A 207 15.25 -6.97 -5.00
CA ARG A 207 15.87 -8.28 -4.74
C ARG A 207 16.86 -8.17 -3.59
N ASP A 208 17.65 -7.10 -3.58
CA ASP A 208 18.63 -6.83 -2.54
C ASP A 208 17.98 -6.62 -1.16
N LEU A 209 16.75 -6.10 -1.10
CA LEU A 209 15.95 -6.00 0.14
C LEU A 209 15.84 -7.35 0.88
N LEU A 210 15.83 -8.46 0.15
CA LEU A 210 15.70 -9.80 0.73
C LEU A 210 17.04 -10.46 1.04
N LEU A 211 18.15 -9.94 0.50
CA LEU A 211 19.47 -10.51 0.68
C LEU A 211 20.09 -10.09 2.03
N PRO A 212 20.93 -10.95 2.65
CA PRO A 212 21.81 -10.53 3.72
C PRO A 212 22.70 -9.37 3.27
N THR A 213 22.82 -8.32 4.09
CA THR A 213 23.84 -7.31 3.88
C THR A 213 25.20 -8.00 3.98
N ALA A 214 26.07 -7.86 2.97
CA ALA A 214 27.43 -8.35 3.05
C ALA A 214 28.10 -7.65 4.25
N ALA A 215 28.51 -8.42 5.25
CA ALA A 215 29.27 -7.87 6.36
C ALA A 215 30.52 -7.18 5.78
N THR A 216 30.69 -5.89 6.02
CA THR A 216 31.96 -5.20 5.81
C THR A 216 32.97 -5.76 6.79
N GLY A 217 33.51 -6.93 6.47
CA GLY A 217 34.60 -7.56 7.20
C GLY A 217 35.88 -6.82 6.87
N SER A 218 36.47 -6.19 7.88
CA SER A 218 37.89 -5.84 7.85
C SER A 218 38.68 -7.09 7.49
N THR A 219 39.44 -7.01 6.41
CA THR A 219 40.31 -8.08 5.94
C THR A 219 41.34 -8.45 7.00
N GLY A 220 41.09 -9.57 7.68
CA GLY A 220 42.08 -10.34 8.43
C GLY A 220 42.29 -11.69 7.75
N SER A 221 43.39 -11.80 6.99
CA SER A 221 44.10 -13.04 6.62
C SER A 221 44.11 -14.04 7.79
N THR A 222 44.00 -15.37 7.72
CA THR A 222 44.34 -16.41 6.73
C THR A 222 43.78 -17.74 7.27
N GLY A 223 43.44 -18.72 6.43
CA GLY A 223 43.22 -20.09 6.91
C GLY A 223 42.51 -21.02 5.92
N THR A 224 43.28 -21.63 5.02
CA THR A 224 42.87 -22.70 4.10
C THR A 224 42.50 -23.98 4.86
N GLY A 225 41.31 -24.53 4.59
CA GLY A 225 40.90 -25.86 5.06
C GLY A 225 39.97 -26.51 4.05
N THR A 226 40.48 -27.48 3.28
CA THR A 226 39.74 -28.33 2.35
C THR A 226 38.94 -29.39 3.10
N GLY A 227 37.64 -29.49 2.82
CA GLY A 227 36.77 -30.52 3.38
C GLY A 227 35.62 -30.88 2.44
N THR A 228 35.76 -32.01 1.75
CA THR A 228 34.74 -32.69 0.97
C THR A 228 33.70 -33.34 1.90
N GLY A 229 32.41 -33.13 1.65
CA GLY A 229 31.32 -33.70 2.44
C GLY A 229 30.05 -33.91 1.62
N THR A 230 29.74 -35.17 1.39
CA THR A 230 28.61 -35.73 0.64
C THR A 230 27.25 -35.39 1.25
N GLY A 231 26.24 -35.22 0.38
CA GLY A 231 24.87 -34.87 0.75
C GLY A 231 24.14 -35.89 1.61
N LYS A 232 23.16 -35.38 2.37
CA LYS A 232 22.04 -36.13 2.96
C LYS A 232 20.86 -35.18 3.22
N ASP A 233 19.75 -35.51 2.56
CA ASP A 233 18.36 -35.51 3.04
C ASP A 233 17.79 -34.25 3.71
N LEU A 234 16.96 -33.50 2.96
CA LEU A 234 15.93 -32.61 3.53
C LEU A 234 14.72 -33.44 4.00
N PRO A 235 14.19 -33.24 5.22
CA PRO A 235 12.90 -33.80 5.58
C PRO A 235 11.76 -32.95 5.01
N ALA A 236 10.72 -33.62 4.52
CA ALA A 236 9.48 -33.02 4.07
C ALA A 236 8.69 -32.42 5.25
N ALA A 237 8.17 -31.19 5.09
CA ALA A 237 7.24 -30.58 6.02
C ALA A 237 5.84 -30.47 5.39
N SER A 238 4.86 -31.11 6.03
CA SER A 238 3.41 -30.99 5.79
C SER A 238 2.76 -30.01 6.79
N PRO A 239 1.52 -29.54 6.55
CA PRO A 239 1.06 -28.20 6.91
C PRO A 239 0.48 -28.12 8.34
N GLY A 240 0.78 -27.02 9.04
CA GLY A 240 0.21 -26.70 10.35
C GLY A 240 0.09 -25.18 10.54
N GLY A 241 -1.07 -24.74 11.04
CA GLY A 241 -1.54 -23.35 11.01
C GLY A 241 -0.68 -22.32 11.75
N LEU A 242 -0.70 -21.10 11.22
CA LEU A 242 -0.07 -19.90 11.75
C LEU A 242 -0.99 -19.26 12.80
N ALA A 243 -0.82 -19.62 14.07
CA ALA A 243 -1.36 -18.87 15.20
C ALA A 243 -0.24 -18.64 16.21
N GLY A 244 0.16 -17.37 16.38
CA GLY A 244 1.10 -16.94 17.41
C GLY A 244 2.57 -16.99 16.99
N VAL A 245 3.06 -15.94 16.33
CA VAL A 245 4.49 -15.60 16.35
C VAL A 245 4.61 -14.13 16.75
N GLU A 246 4.69 -13.87 18.05
CA GLU A 246 5.32 -12.66 18.57
C GLU A 246 6.80 -12.97 18.78
N ALA A 247 7.63 -12.47 17.87
CA ALA A 247 9.08 -12.51 18.04
C ALA A 247 9.64 -11.13 17.68
N VAL A 248 9.77 -10.27 18.69
CA VAL A 248 10.87 -9.30 18.71
C VAL A 248 12.11 -10.11 19.13
N GLU A 249 12.63 -10.91 18.22
CA GLU A 249 13.86 -11.66 18.46
C GLU A 249 15.01 -10.92 17.79
N SER A 250 15.71 -10.13 18.59
CA SER A 250 17.07 -9.70 18.28
C SER A 250 17.96 -10.94 18.26
N GLY A 251 18.15 -11.50 17.07
CA GLY A 251 18.98 -12.68 16.85
C GLY A 251 19.15 -12.93 15.36
N GLN A 252 20.21 -13.65 14.98
CA GLN A 252 20.48 -14.09 13.59
C GLN A 252 19.41 -15.07 13.09
N TRP A 253 18.16 -14.62 12.95
CA TRP A 253 17.08 -15.37 12.33
C TRP A 253 16.95 -14.85 10.90
N ALA A 254 17.66 -15.54 10.00
CA ALA A 254 17.98 -15.06 8.66
C ALA A 254 16.73 -14.80 7.78
N ALA A 255 16.80 -13.74 6.97
CA ALA A 255 15.83 -13.38 5.93
C ALA A 255 15.40 -14.58 5.03
N GLU A 256 16.21 -15.63 4.93
CA GLU A 256 15.92 -16.89 4.25
C GLU A 256 14.68 -17.60 4.80
N GLN A 257 14.48 -17.63 6.12
CA GLN A 257 13.32 -18.27 6.73
C GLN A 257 12.03 -17.48 6.49
N TRP A 258 12.09 -16.14 6.52
CA TRP A 258 10.93 -15.30 6.21
C TRP A 258 10.47 -15.46 4.76
N SER A 259 11.41 -15.56 3.81
CA SER A 259 11.07 -15.78 2.39
C SER A 259 10.43 -17.15 2.12
N ALA A 260 10.87 -18.18 2.85
CA ALA A 260 10.38 -19.55 2.71
C ALA A 260 9.03 -19.75 3.43
N VAL A 261 8.88 -19.18 4.63
CA VAL A 261 7.66 -19.29 5.46
C VAL A 261 6.52 -18.45 4.90
N LEU A 262 6.80 -17.21 4.47
CA LEU A 262 5.78 -16.29 3.94
C LEU A 262 5.70 -16.28 2.41
N ARG A 263 6.47 -17.15 1.74
CA ARG A 263 6.46 -17.34 0.28
C ARG A 263 6.62 -16.02 -0.48
N VAL A 264 7.48 -15.14 0.02
CA VAL A 264 7.72 -13.82 -0.55
C VAL A 264 8.25 -13.94 -1.99
N ARG A 265 7.74 -13.12 -2.90
CA ARG A 265 8.22 -13.03 -4.29
C ARG A 265 8.43 -11.57 -4.71
N VAL A 266 9.58 -11.31 -5.31
CA VAL A 266 9.95 -10.04 -5.92
C VAL A 266 10.13 -10.30 -7.41
N SER A 267 9.01 -10.25 -8.13
CA SER A 267 8.97 -10.44 -9.58
C SER A 267 7.74 -9.72 -10.11
N ALA A 268 7.89 -9.01 -11.22
CA ALA A 268 6.81 -8.31 -11.91
C ALA A 268 5.58 -9.22 -12.12
N THR A 269 5.79 -10.44 -12.64
CA THR A 269 4.70 -11.38 -13.01
C THR A 269 3.97 -11.98 -11.82
N ARG A 270 4.52 -11.88 -10.61
CA ARG A 270 3.87 -12.39 -9.38
C ARG A 270 3.37 -11.29 -8.46
N SER A 271 3.65 -10.03 -8.78
CA SER A 271 3.33 -8.90 -7.92
C SER A 271 1.81 -8.74 -7.74
N VAL A 272 1.42 -8.37 -6.51
CA VAL A 272 0.03 -7.98 -6.22
C VAL A 272 -0.31 -6.64 -6.87
N VAL A 273 0.65 -5.76 -7.11
CA VAL A 273 0.44 -4.53 -7.90
C VAL A 273 0.93 -4.80 -9.32
N PRO A 274 0.11 -4.59 -10.38
CA PRO A 274 0.59 -4.69 -11.75
C PRO A 274 1.81 -3.80 -11.98
N ALA A 275 2.84 -4.34 -12.62
CA ALA A 275 4.04 -3.57 -12.92
C ALA A 275 3.72 -2.56 -14.04
N THR A 276 3.78 -1.28 -13.73
CA THR A 276 3.52 -0.22 -14.71
C THR A 276 4.82 0.47 -15.13
N LEU A 277 4.86 0.95 -16.37
CA LEU A 277 5.91 1.87 -16.84
C LEU A 277 5.85 3.18 -16.05
N GLY A 278 4.65 3.63 -15.68
CA GLY A 278 4.39 4.91 -15.04
C GLY A 278 4.27 6.05 -16.05
N ALA A 279 3.26 6.91 -15.87
CA ALA A 279 2.88 7.97 -16.82
C ALA A 279 3.99 9.00 -17.10
N ALA A 280 4.89 9.25 -16.14
CA ALA A 280 5.99 10.21 -16.29
C ALA A 280 7.19 9.68 -17.11
N ARG A 281 7.24 8.38 -17.44
CA ARG A 281 8.33 7.80 -18.23
C ARG A 281 8.03 7.91 -19.72
N ARG A 282 9.10 7.96 -20.52
CA ARG A 282 9.00 8.00 -21.97
C ARG A 282 8.42 6.68 -22.49
N ARG A 283 7.36 6.78 -23.31
CA ARG A 283 6.76 5.66 -24.04
C ARG A 283 7.68 5.14 -25.14
N HIS A 284 7.51 3.88 -25.52
CA HIS A 284 8.34 3.23 -26.55
C HIS A 284 7.74 3.38 -27.94
N SER A 285 6.41 3.50 -28.03
CA SER A 285 5.66 3.78 -29.26
C SER A 285 4.78 5.02 -29.05
N ASP A 286 4.39 5.66 -30.14
CA ASP A 286 3.37 6.72 -30.14
C ASP A 286 1.94 6.14 -30.13
N GLU A 287 1.79 4.85 -30.40
CA GLU A 287 0.50 4.15 -30.34
C GLU A 287 0.17 3.69 -28.92
N SER A 288 -1.04 4.02 -28.45
CA SER A 288 -1.57 3.56 -27.17
C SER A 288 -2.99 3.02 -27.36
N ALA A 289 -3.45 2.20 -26.41
CA ALA A 289 -4.82 1.69 -26.37
C ALA A 289 -5.39 1.81 -24.96
N LEU A 290 -6.62 2.30 -24.85
CA LEU A 290 -7.39 2.27 -23.60
C LEU A 290 -8.22 0.99 -23.53
N VAL A 291 -8.19 0.34 -22.37
CA VAL A 291 -9.15 -0.70 -22.00
C VAL A 291 -9.81 -0.31 -20.70
N VAL A 292 -11.13 -0.40 -20.62
CA VAL A 292 -11.87 -0.17 -19.37
C VAL A 292 -12.77 -1.37 -19.07
N PHE A 293 -12.49 -2.06 -17.97
CA PHE A 293 -13.34 -3.09 -17.41
C PHE A 293 -14.37 -2.47 -16.48
N PHE A 294 -15.62 -2.90 -16.60
CA PHE A 294 -16.69 -2.47 -15.71
C PHE A 294 -16.85 -3.46 -14.56
N ALA A 295 -17.34 -2.99 -13.42
CA ALA A 295 -17.47 -3.80 -12.22
C ALA A 295 -18.35 -5.05 -12.45
N ASP A 296 -17.75 -6.20 -12.19
CA ASP A 296 -18.37 -7.51 -12.05
C ASP A 296 -17.51 -8.40 -11.14
N ASP A 297 -17.92 -9.66 -10.92
CA ASP A 297 -17.20 -10.60 -10.04
C ASP A 297 -15.80 -10.97 -10.54
N TYR A 298 -15.49 -10.70 -11.82
CA TYR A 298 -14.27 -11.15 -12.49
C TYR A 298 -13.40 -10.00 -13.01
N ALA A 299 -13.81 -8.74 -12.89
CA ALA A 299 -13.17 -7.59 -13.55
C ALA A 299 -11.69 -7.47 -13.21
N LYS A 300 -11.32 -7.64 -11.93
CA LYS A 300 -9.92 -7.60 -11.48
C LYS A 300 -9.10 -8.76 -12.04
N ALA A 301 -9.69 -9.96 -12.13
CA ALA A 301 -9.04 -11.13 -12.71
C ALA A 301 -8.89 -11.00 -14.23
N ASN A 302 -9.91 -10.49 -14.91
CA ASN A 302 -9.89 -10.20 -16.34
C ASN A 302 -8.86 -9.13 -16.69
N ALA A 303 -8.77 -8.05 -15.92
CA ALA A 303 -7.74 -7.03 -16.07
C ALA A 303 -6.33 -7.62 -15.98
N ARG A 304 -6.06 -8.46 -14.96
CA ARG A 304 -4.77 -9.16 -14.83
C ARG A 304 -4.47 -10.08 -16.01
N LYS A 305 -5.45 -10.90 -16.39
CA LYS A 305 -5.30 -11.83 -17.52
C LYS A 305 -4.98 -11.08 -18.81
N LEU A 306 -5.62 -9.93 -19.04
CA LEU A 306 -5.32 -9.10 -20.19
C LEU A 306 -3.90 -8.52 -20.11
N ILE A 307 -3.48 -8.01 -18.95
CA ILE A 307 -2.12 -7.49 -18.74
C ILE A 307 -1.08 -8.57 -19.09
N ASP A 308 -1.20 -9.77 -18.53
CA ASP A 308 -0.27 -10.87 -18.77
C ASP A 308 -0.18 -11.22 -20.27
N GLU A 309 -1.31 -11.25 -20.97
CA GLU A 309 -1.38 -11.55 -22.41
C GLU A 309 -0.81 -10.43 -23.29
N MET A 310 -1.01 -9.17 -22.90
CA MET A 310 -0.44 -8.02 -23.61
C MET A 310 1.08 -7.93 -23.43
N GLU A 311 1.59 -8.20 -22.22
CA GLU A 311 3.03 -8.28 -21.96
C GLU A 311 3.69 -9.39 -22.79
N SER A 312 3.04 -10.54 -22.92
CA SER A 312 3.54 -11.65 -23.76
C SER A 312 3.64 -11.30 -25.25
N ARG A 313 2.92 -10.27 -25.70
CA ARG A 313 2.90 -9.74 -27.07
C ARG A 313 3.82 -8.53 -27.25
N GLY A 314 4.59 -8.17 -26.22
CA GLY A 314 5.54 -7.05 -26.26
C GLY A 314 4.91 -5.68 -26.04
N LEU A 315 3.64 -5.60 -25.64
CA LEU A 315 3.03 -4.35 -25.21
C LEU A 315 3.37 -4.05 -23.76
N VAL A 316 3.43 -2.76 -23.43
CA VAL A 316 3.79 -2.28 -22.11
C VAL A 316 2.56 -1.67 -21.43
N LEU A 317 2.31 -2.06 -20.19
CA LEU A 317 1.32 -1.40 -19.34
C LEU A 317 1.87 -0.06 -18.84
N VAL A 318 1.28 1.06 -19.29
CA VAL A 318 1.75 2.41 -18.93
C VAL A 318 1.25 2.79 -17.54
N GLN A 319 -0.04 2.68 -17.32
CA GLN A 319 -0.70 3.02 -16.06
C GLN A 319 -2.05 2.33 -15.95
N THR A 320 -2.61 2.34 -14.74
CA THR A 320 -3.92 1.79 -14.42
C THR A 320 -4.68 2.76 -13.53
N LYS A 321 -6.00 2.58 -13.46
CA LYS A 321 -6.85 3.32 -12.52
C LYS A 321 -8.11 2.53 -12.17
N GLU A 322 -8.49 2.51 -10.90
CA GLU A 322 -9.80 2.06 -10.42
C GLU A 322 -10.57 3.27 -9.86
N VAL A 323 -11.66 3.65 -10.52
CA VAL A 323 -12.38 4.90 -10.22
C VAL A 323 -13.90 4.71 -10.38
N ALA A 324 -14.68 5.32 -9.51
CA ALA A 324 -16.14 5.37 -9.66
C ALA A 324 -16.50 6.35 -10.78
N MET A 325 -17.41 5.95 -11.67
CA MET A 325 -17.79 6.75 -12.83
C MET A 325 -19.31 6.88 -12.91
N ARG A 326 -19.80 8.11 -13.05
CA ARG A 326 -21.24 8.40 -13.21
C ARG A 326 -21.63 8.33 -14.69
N SER A 327 -22.93 8.25 -14.95
CA SER A 327 -23.47 8.21 -16.31
C SER A 327 -23.06 9.43 -17.14
N GLU A 328 -23.06 10.64 -16.55
CA GLU A 328 -22.67 11.86 -17.27
C GLU A 328 -21.17 11.85 -17.64
N ASP A 329 -20.33 11.29 -16.77
CA ASP A 329 -18.89 11.17 -17.02
C ASP A 329 -18.61 10.14 -18.13
N ALA A 330 -19.36 9.03 -18.14
CA ALA A 330 -19.25 8.00 -19.17
C ALA A 330 -19.62 8.52 -20.56
N GLU A 331 -20.62 9.39 -20.68
CA GLU A 331 -20.95 10.05 -21.96
C GLU A 331 -19.80 10.92 -22.47
N ARG A 332 -19.09 11.61 -21.58
CA ARG A 332 -17.93 12.44 -21.94
C ARG A 332 -16.72 11.59 -22.34
N VAL A 333 -16.48 10.49 -21.62
CA VAL A 333 -15.30 9.64 -21.82
C VAL A 333 -15.48 8.68 -23.00
N PHE A 334 -16.62 7.98 -23.08
CA PHE A 334 -16.87 6.94 -24.07
C PHE A 334 -17.72 7.41 -25.28
N ARG A 335 -18.24 8.64 -25.25
CA ARG A 335 -18.97 9.28 -26.36
C ARG A 335 -20.16 8.41 -26.82
N GLU A 336 -20.28 8.17 -28.13
CA GLU A 336 -21.35 7.36 -28.74
C GLU A 336 -21.43 5.93 -28.20
N ARG A 337 -20.34 5.43 -27.61
CA ARG A 337 -20.26 4.09 -27.02
C ARG A 337 -20.70 4.04 -25.56
N ALA A 338 -21.03 5.17 -24.93
CA ALA A 338 -21.44 5.20 -23.54
C ALA A 338 -22.76 4.44 -23.29
N ALA A 339 -23.73 4.52 -24.21
CA ALA A 339 -25.10 4.06 -23.99
C ALA A 339 -25.22 2.59 -23.55
N HIS A 340 -24.41 1.68 -24.12
CA HIS A 340 -24.42 0.26 -23.75
C HIS A 340 -23.57 -0.05 -22.51
N LEU A 341 -22.73 0.89 -22.07
CA LEU A 341 -21.82 0.74 -20.93
C LEU A 341 -22.42 1.32 -19.64
N THR A 342 -23.25 2.36 -19.75
CA THR A 342 -23.90 3.04 -18.61
C THR A 342 -24.61 2.11 -17.63
N PRO A 343 -25.35 1.07 -18.04
CA PRO A 343 -26.00 0.15 -17.10
C PRO A 343 -25.02 -0.59 -16.18
N HIS A 344 -23.75 -0.71 -16.57
CA HIS A 344 -22.73 -1.42 -15.81
C HIS A 344 -22.06 -0.54 -14.74
N LEU A 345 -22.18 0.79 -14.82
CA LEU A 345 -21.57 1.75 -13.89
C LEU A 345 -22.14 1.66 -12.47
N GLN A 346 -23.42 1.26 -12.34
CA GLN A 346 -24.06 1.11 -11.03
C GLN A 346 -23.50 -0.05 -10.20
N LYS A 347 -22.74 -0.97 -10.83
CA LYS A 347 -22.19 -2.15 -10.16
C LYS A 347 -20.94 -1.86 -9.33
N GLY A 348 -20.27 -0.73 -9.57
CA GLY A 348 -19.03 -0.38 -8.87
C GLY A 348 -18.03 0.39 -9.73
N PRO A 349 -16.81 0.59 -9.23
CA PRO A 349 -15.77 1.32 -9.96
C PRO A 349 -15.33 0.59 -11.23
N VAL A 350 -14.93 1.37 -12.23
CA VAL A 350 -14.33 0.86 -13.47
C VAL A 350 -12.82 0.77 -13.34
N ILE A 351 -12.20 -0.18 -14.05
CA ILE A 351 -10.75 -0.37 -14.07
C ILE A 351 -10.22 -0.03 -15.47
N GLY A 352 -9.51 1.09 -15.58
CA GLY A 352 -8.85 1.52 -16.80
C GLY A 352 -7.40 1.04 -16.88
N LEU A 353 -6.97 0.64 -18.07
CA LEU A 353 -5.61 0.22 -18.41
C LEU A 353 -5.16 1.01 -19.64
N GLU A 354 -3.99 1.65 -19.58
CA GLU A 354 -3.31 2.21 -20.75
C GLU A 354 -2.21 1.25 -21.19
N LEU A 355 -2.33 0.73 -22.42
CA LEU A 355 -1.32 -0.12 -23.05
C LEU A 355 -0.60 0.68 -24.13
N ASN A 356 0.71 0.48 -24.28
CA ASN A 356 1.54 1.16 -25.27
C ASN A 356 2.41 0.18 -26.05
N GLY A 357 2.54 0.41 -27.35
CA GLY A 357 3.35 -0.40 -28.25
C GLY A 357 2.77 -0.40 -29.67
N ASP A 358 3.60 -0.79 -30.63
CA ASP A 358 3.18 -0.84 -32.04
C ASP A 358 2.08 -1.89 -32.23
N GLY A 359 0.97 -1.51 -32.85
CA GLY A 359 -0.20 -2.38 -32.99
C GLY A 359 -0.96 -2.64 -31.69
N ALA A 360 -0.81 -1.76 -30.68
CA ALA A 360 -1.52 -1.87 -29.40
C ALA A 360 -3.03 -1.97 -29.59
N VAL A 361 -3.64 -1.16 -30.45
CA VAL A 361 -5.11 -1.16 -30.62
C VAL A 361 -5.59 -2.46 -31.23
N GLU A 362 -4.95 -2.92 -32.31
CA GLU A 362 -5.32 -4.18 -33.00
C GLU A 362 -5.12 -5.38 -32.08
N SER A 363 -3.95 -5.48 -31.44
CA SER A 363 -3.60 -6.58 -30.53
C SER A 363 -4.56 -6.66 -29.34
N THR A 364 -4.88 -5.52 -28.75
CA THR A 364 -5.81 -5.44 -27.61
C THR A 364 -7.20 -5.88 -28.01
N ASN A 365 -7.73 -5.40 -29.15
CA ASN A 365 -9.04 -5.80 -29.65
C ASN A 365 -9.10 -7.31 -29.94
N SER A 366 -8.05 -7.85 -30.57
CA SER A 366 -7.94 -9.28 -30.89
C SER A 366 -7.96 -10.15 -29.63
N VAL A 367 -7.18 -9.78 -28.62
CA VAL A 367 -7.11 -10.53 -27.36
C VAL A 367 -8.39 -10.41 -26.55
N VAL A 368 -9.00 -9.23 -26.46
CA VAL A 368 -10.28 -9.06 -25.76
C VAL A 368 -11.37 -9.95 -26.36
N ARG A 369 -11.46 -10.01 -27.70
CA ARG A 369 -12.42 -10.88 -28.41
C ARG A 369 -12.15 -12.37 -28.21
N THR A 370 -10.89 -12.74 -27.97
CA THR A 370 -10.48 -14.15 -27.80
C THR A 370 -10.67 -14.61 -26.36
N LEU A 371 -10.34 -13.76 -25.39
CA LEU A 371 -10.32 -14.12 -23.97
C LEU A 371 -11.66 -13.94 -23.27
N PHE A 372 -12.47 -12.98 -23.72
CA PHE A 372 -13.69 -12.57 -23.03
C PHE A 372 -14.90 -12.79 -23.91
N THR A 373 -16.02 -13.16 -23.28
CA THR A 373 -17.28 -13.36 -24.00
C THR A 373 -17.81 -12.01 -24.50
N PRO A 374 -18.63 -11.98 -25.57
CA PRO A 374 -19.29 -10.75 -26.01
C PRO A 374 -20.17 -10.07 -24.95
N ALA A 375 -20.57 -10.80 -23.90
CA ALA A 375 -21.35 -10.29 -22.79
C ALA A 375 -20.49 -9.61 -21.69
N THR A 376 -19.16 -9.76 -21.74
CA THR A 376 -18.25 -9.12 -20.78
C THR A 376 -18.25 -7.62 -21.01
N PRO A 377 -18.63 -6.79 -20.01
CA PRO A 377 -18.70 -5.35 -20.20
C PRO A 377 -17.30 -4.75 -20.18
N VAL A 378 -16.75 -4.50 -21.37
CA VAL A 378 -15.42 -3.95 -21.57
C VAL A 378 -15.43 -2.91 -22.70
N PHE A 379 -14.83 -1.76 -22.43
CA PHE A 379 -14.49 -0.79 -23.46
C PHE A 379 -13.06 -1.03 -23.94
N VAL A 380 -12.84 -0.93 -25.25
CA VAL A 380 -11.51 -0.97 -25.87
C VAL A 380 -11.48 0.12 -26.93
N SER A 381 -10.39 0.89 -27.02
CA SER A 381 -10.20 1.87 -28.11
C SER A 381 -10.45 1.23 -29.48
N ALA A 382 -11.17 1.95 -30.34
CA ALA A 382 -11.69 1.40 -31.60
C ALA A 382 -10.67 1.51 -32.76
N SER A 383 -9.86 2.57 -32.76
CA SER A 383 -8.86 2.83 -33.79
C SER A 383 -7.66 3.56 -33.21
N VAL A 384 -6.53 3.49 -33.91
CA VAL A 384 -5.31 4.24 -33.57
C VAL A 384 -5.57 5.75 -33.50
N ASP A 385 -6.40 6.29 -34.41
CA ASP A 385 -6.72 7.71 -34.49
C ASP A 385 -7.48 8.26 -33.27
N THR A 386 -8.22 7.40 -32.58
CA THR A 386 -9.09 7.80 -31.45
C THR A 386 -8.53 7.40 -30.09
N ALA A 387 -7.57 6.47 -30.06
CA ALA A 387 -7.11 5.86 -28.82
C ALA A 387 -6.42 6.85 -27.87
N SER A 388 -5.63 7.79 -28.40
CA SER A 388 -5.01 8.84 -27.59
C SER A 388 -6.07 9.71 -26.90
N GLN A 389 -7.11 10.11 -27.64
CA GLN A 389 -8.22 10.89 -27.11
C GLN A 389 -9.01 10.11 -26.06
N ASP A 390 -9.19 8.80 -26.24
CA ASP A 390 -9.85 7.93 -25.25
C ASP A 390 -9.04 7.88 -23.94
N VAL A 391 -7.72 7.63 -24.04
CA VAL A 391 -6.79 7.64 -22.90
C VAL A 391 -6.86 8.98 -22.17
N ASP A 392 -6.67 10.08 -22.88
CA ASP A 392 -6.70 11.43 -22.29
C ASP A 392 -8.04 11.72 -21.62
N SER A 393 -9.16 11.37 -22.26
CA SER A 393 -10.49 11.61 -21.70
C SER A 393 -10.68 10.83 -20.39
N PHE A 394 -10.28 9.56 -20.35
CA PHE A 394 -10.44 8.71 -19.18
C PHE A 394 -9.54 9.13 -18.01
N TYR A 395 -8.25 9.35 -18.26
CA TYR A 395 -7.31 9.69 -17.18
C TYR A 395 -7.50 11.11 -16.65
N ASN A 396 -7.84 12.09 -17.51
CA ASN A 396 -8.22 13.43 -17.04
C ASN A 396 -9.45 13.37 -16.14
N PHE A 397 -10.47 12.59 -16.52
CA PHE A 397 -11.64 12.35 -15.67
C PHE A 397 -11.22 11.74 -14.32
N ALA A 398 -10.42 10.68 -14.35
CA ALA A 398 -10.07 9.96 -13.14
C ALA A 398 -9.19 10.78 -12.20
N ASP A 399 -8.29 11.61 -12.73
CA ASP A 399 -7.45 12.51 -11.94
C ASP A 399 -8.28 13.62 -11.29
N MET A 400 -9.27 14.17 -12.00
CA MET A 400 -10.22 15.13 -11.39
C MET A 400 -11.00 14.50 -10.22
N GLN A 401 -11.48 13.26 -10.37
CA GLN A 401 -12.23 12.58 -9.30
C GLN A 401 -11.38 12.25 -8.07
N MET A 402 -10.09 11.94 -8.25
CA MET A 402 -9.20 11.59 -7.12
C MET A 402 -8.52 12.80 -6.47
N SER A 403 -8.64 13.99 -7.07
CA SER A 403 -8.16 15.25 -6.49
C SER A 403 -9.18 15.95 -5.57
N GLY A 404 -10.43 15.49 -5.58
CA GLY A 404 -11.57 16.11 -4.90
C GLY A 404 -11.89 15.58 -3.51
#